data_AF-A0A957AWA5-F1
#
_entry.id   AF-A0A957AWA5-F1
#
_cell.length_a   1.000
_cell.length_b   1.000
_cell.length_c   1.000
_cell.angle_alpha   90.00
_cell.angle_beta   90.00
_cell.angle_gamma   90.00
#
_symmetry.space_group_name_H-M   'P 1'
#
loop_
_entity.id
_entity.type
_entity.pdbx_description
1 polymer ?
#
loop_
_entity_poly.entity_id
_entity_poly.type
_entity_poly.pdbx_seq_one_letter_code
_entity_poly.pdbx_strand_id
1 'polypeptide(L)'
;VGQVNGRFLTPIDPFLLDGSDARAAAAFVNGRLAADDLVIAAPTLGWALHGRVADFQMAAAVEGTATPHLPADLPADRFAFDPRFATARFVVVDNLWHNWAQPHVPGVTAVLDTVSHTWPLVFSRGDVQIYENPETARPNAQLPAGRPYAAPAQW
;
A
#
# COMPACT_ATOMS: atom_id res chain seq x y z
N VAL A 1 43.56 9.89 1.51
CA VAL A 1 42.41 9.22 2.17
C VAL A 1 41.23 9.34 1.22
N GLY A 2 40.82 8.23 0.59
CA GLY A 2 39.76 8.23 -0.42
C GLY A 2 38.40 8.19 0.25
N GLN A 3 37.60 9.23 0.06
CA GLN A 3 36.21 9.29 0.50
C GLN A 3 35.39 8.30 -0.34
N VAL A 4 34.73 7.33 0.30
CA VAL A 4 33.79 6.42 -0.39
C VAL A 4 32.49 7.21 -0.64
N ASN A 5 32.40 7.86 -1.80
CA ASN A 5 31.20 8.55 -2.29
C ASN A 5 30.23 7.58 -3.00
N GLY A 6 30.11 6.35 -2.52
CA GLY A 6 29.31 5.30 -3.18
C GLY A 6 28.17 4.80 -2.30
N ARG A 7 27.02 4.49 -2.90
CA ARG A 7 25.98 3.67 -2.28
C ARG A 7 26.47 2.23 -2.22
N PHE A 8 26.34 1.57 -1.07
CA PHE A 8 26.52 0.12 -0.99
C PHE A 8 25.26 -0.53 -1.54
N LEU A 9 25.38 -1.14 -2.73
CA LEU A 9 24.27 -1.89 -3.31
C LEU A 9 24.12 -3.23 -2.58
N THR A 10 22.90 -3.54 -2.16
CA THR A 10 22.60 -4.79 -1.48
C THR A 10 21.49 -5.56 -2.19
N PRO A 11 21.40 -6.88 -2.00
CA PRO A 11 20.28 -7.66 -2.53
C PRO A 11 18.90 -7.22 -2.03
N ILE A 12 18.81 -6.44 -0.93
CA ILE A 12 17.53 -5.92 -0.44
C ILE A 12 17.08 -4.65 -1.19
N ASP A 13 17.99 -3.96 -1.89
CA ASP A 13 17.70 -2.67 -2.52
C ASP A 13 16.52 -2.68 -3.50
N PRO A 14 16.30 -3.75 -4.31
CA PRO A 14 15.13 -3.82 -5.19
C PRO A 14 13.78 -3.87 -4.45
N PHE A 15 13.77 -4.09 -3.13
CA PHE A 15 12.55 -4.12 -2.31
C PHE A 15 12.37 -2.85 -1.48
N LEU A 16 13.34 -1.93 -1.52
CA LEU A 16 13.30 -0.69 -0.77
C LEU A 16 12.55 0.39 -1.55
N LEU A 17 11.94 1.30 -0.81
CA LEU A 17 11.22 2.45 -1.33
C LEU A 17 12.00 3.73 -1.08
N ASP A 18 12.05 4.63 -2.06
CA ASP A 18 12.58 5.98 -1.82
C ASP A 18 11.69 6.70 -0.80
N GLY A 19 12.32 7.22 0.27
CA GLY A 19 11.57 7.83 1.36
C GLY A 19 10.82 9.12 0.96
N SER A 20 11.29 9.84 -0.06
CA SER A 20 10.59 11.03 -0.55
C SER A 20 9.35 10.68 -1.37
N ASP A 21 9.43 9.61 -2.16
CA ASP A 21 8.31 9.09 -2.93
C ASP A 21 7.26 8.46 -2.01
N ALA A 22 7.70 7.70 -0.99
CA ALA A 22 6.83 7.15 0.05
C ALA A 22 6.03 8.25 0.79
N ARG A 23 6.70 9.35 1.19
CA ARG A 23 6.02 10.48 1.84
C ARG A 23 5.01 11.16 0.92
N ALA A 24 5.35 11.32 -0.36
CA ALA A 24 4.44 11.92 -1.33
C ALA A 24 3.20 11.04 -1.57
N ALA A 25 3.38 9.73 -1.68
CA ALA A 25 2.30 8.76 -1.79
C ALA A 25 1.41 8.77 -0.55
N ALA A 26 1.99 8.70 0.66
CA ALA A 26 1.21 8.76 1.90
C ALA A 26 0.41 10.06 2.02
N ALA A 27 1.01 11.21 1.68
CA ALA A 27 0.30 12.49 1.67
C ALA A 27 -0.86 12.51 0.66
N PHE A 28 -0.66 11.95 -0.54
CA PHE A 28 -1.70 11.84 -1.56
C PHE A 28 -2.90 11.01 -1.05
N VAL A 29 -2.62 9.85 -0.44
CA VAL A 29 -3.65 8.93 0.09
C VAL A 29 -4.36 9.58 1.28
N ASN A 30 -3.61 10.05 2.29
CA ASN A 30 -4.17 10.62 3.52
C ASN A 30 -5.00 11.89 3.28
N GLY A 31 -4.69 12.67 2.24
CA GLY A 31 -5.53 13.81 1.84
C GLY A 31 -6.92 13.40 1.34
N ARG A 32 -7.11 12.13 0.98
CA ARG A 32 -8.36 11.60 0.39
C ARG A 32 -9.06 10.59 1.29
N LEU A 33 -8.37 9.94 2.22
CA LEU A 33 -8.95 8.93 3.11
C LEU A 33 -9.90 9.50 4.16
N ALA A 34 -10.99 8.78 4.40
CA ALA A 34 -11.67 8.76 5.68
C ALA A 34 -11.07 7.69 6.61
N ALA A 35 -11.31 7.79 7.91
CA ALA A 35 -10.74 6.87 8.91
C ALA A 35 -11.20 5.41 8.75
N ASP A 36 -12.36 5.19 8.13
CA ASP A 36 -12.96 3.88 7.89
C ASP A 36 -12.64 3.28 6.51
N ASP A 37 -12.07 4.08 5.61
CA ASP A 37 -11.64 3.61 4.29
C ASP A 37 -10.51 2.58 4.45
N LEU A 38 -10.57 1.51 3.65
CA LEU A 38 -9.53 0.49 3.56
C LEU A 38 -8.52 0.86 2.48
N VAL A 39 -7.23 0.65 2.77
CA VAL A 39 -6.14 0.68 1.80
C VAL A 39 -5.39 -0.64 1.81
N ILE A 40 -5.11 -1.18 0.63
CA ILE A 40 -4.16 -2.28 0.47
C ILE A 40 -2.78 -1.69 0.21
N ALA A 41 -1.82 -1.90 1.10
CA ALA A 41 -0.47 -1.37 0.97
C ALA A 41 0.59 -2.26 1.64
N ALA A 42 1.84 -2.13 1.21
CA ALA A 42 2.98 -2.75 1.89
C ALA A 42 3.19 -2.11 3.27
N PRO A 43 3.72 -2.85 4.26
CA PRO A 43 4.05 -2.27 5.57
C PRO A 43 4.95 -1.02 5.49
N THR A 44 5.84 -0.97 4.51
CA THR A 44 6.75 0.15 4.20
C THR A 44 6.02 1.48 4.03
N LEU A 45 4.82 1.48 3.46
CA LEU A 45 3.97 2.66 3.30
C LEU A 45 2.78 2.66 4.27
N GLY A 46 2.25 1.49 4.60
CA GLY A 46 1.04 1.30 5.38
C GLY A 46 1.08 1.97 6.75
N TRP A 47 2.23 1.98 7.42
CA TRP A 47 2.39 2.65 8.72
C TRP A 47 2.26 4.18 8.66
N ALA A 48 2.37 4.78 7.47
CA ALA A 48 2.20 6.22 7.28
C ALA A 48 0.75 6.62 6.92
N LEU A 49 -0.18 5.66 6.80
CA LEU A 49 -1.56 5.91 6.37
C LEU A 49 -2.51 6.04 7.56
N HIS A 50 -3.54 6.87 7.42
CA HIS A 50 -4.49 7.21 8.49
C HIS A 50 -5.86 6.48 8.38
N GLY A 51 -5.98 5.52 7.46
CA GLY A 51 -7.17 4.66 7.32
C GLY A 51 -6.93 3.26 7.88
N ARG A 52 -7.83 2.33 7.55
CA ARG A 52 -7.59 0.90 7.78
C ARG A 52 -6.60 0.41 6.73
N VAL A 53 -5.58 -0.34 7.15
CA VAL A 53 -4.54 -0.82 6.25
C VAL A 53 -4.44 -2.33 6.34
N ALA A 54 -4.67 -3.01 5.22
CA ALA A 54 -4.32 -4.40 5.05
C ALA A 54 -3.15 -4.52 4.06
N ASP A 55 -2.38 -5.58 4.19
CA ASP A 55 -1.43 -5.98 3.15
C ASP A 55 -2.07 -7.03 2.21
N PHE A 56 -1.41 -7.36 1.11
CA PHE A 56 -1.95 -8.36 0.18
C PHE A 56 -2.05 -9.76 0.80
N GLN A 57 -1.25 -10.09 1.82
CA GLN A 57 -1.34 -11.38 2.47
C GLN A 57 -2.62 -11.47 3.30
N MET A 58 -2.99 -10.41 4.01
CA MET A 58 -4.27 -10.32 4.73
C MET A 58 -5.45 -10.42 3.76
N ALA A 59 -5.38 -9.70 2.63
CA ALA A 59 -6.42 -9.75 1.60
C ALA A 59 -6.59 -11.14 0.98
N ALA A 60 -5.50 -11.89 0.78
CA ALA A 60 -5.55 -13.27 0.31
C ALA A 60 -6.03 -14.25 1.40
N ALA A 61 -5.56 -14.08 2.64
CA ALA A 61 -5.87 -14.99 3.75
C ALA A 61 -7.36 -14.95 4.13
N VAL A 62 -8.01 -13.78 4.11
CA VAL A 62 -9.45 -13.69 4.39
C VAL A 62 -10.31 -14.40 3.34
N GLU A 63 -9.77 -14.60 2.14
CA GLU A 63 -10.43 -15.35 1.05
C GLU A 63 -10.10 -16.86 1.09
N GLY A 64 -9.44 -17.33 2.16
CA GLY A 64 -9.12 -18.74 2.32
C GLY A 64 -7.83 -19.17 1.62
N THR A 65 -6.97 -18.23 1.23
CA THR A 65 -5.70 -18.54 0.56
C THR A 65 -4.54 -18.46 1.56
N ALA A 66 -3.80 -19.57 1.72
CA ALA A 66 -2.59 -19.56 2.53
C ALA A 66 -1.52 -18.67 1.88
N THR A 67 -0.85 -17.88 2.70
CA THR A 67 0.25 -16.98 2.31
C THR A 67 1.52 -17.35 3.07
N PRO A 68 2.69 -16.81 2.72
CA PRO A 68 3.93 -17.13 3.43
C PRO A 68 3.86 -16.94 4.95
N HIS A 69 3.02 -16.01 5.44
CA HIS A 69 2.95 -15.67 6.85
C HIS A 69 1.58 -15.91 7.52
N LEU A 70 0.53 -16.24 6.76
CA LEU A 70 -0.83 -16.45 7.28
C LEU A 70 -1.43 -17.76 6.75
N PRO A 71 -2.04 -18.59 7.60
CA PRO A 71 -2.70 -19.80 7.15
C PRO A 71 -4.02 -19.48 6.43
N ALA A 72 -4.51 -20.44 5.64
CA ALA A 72 -5.75 -20.31 4.86
C ALA A 72 -7.03 -20.30 5.72
N ASP A 73 -6.99 -20.86 6.93
CA ASP A 73 -8.16 -21.11 7.78
C ASP A 73 -8.28 -20.11 8.93
N LEU A 74 -7.75 -18.89 8.76
CA LEU A 74 -7.91 -17.83 9.74
C LEU A 74 -9.41 -17.50 9.92
N PRO A 75 -9.95 -17.63 11.14
CA PRO A 75 -11.31 -17.21 11.43
C PRO A 75 -11.50 -15.71 11.12
N ALA A 76 -12.67 -15.35 10.59
CA ALA A 76 -12.96 -13.96 10.17
C ALA A 76 -12.83 -12.95 11.33
N ASP A 77 -13.12 -13.36 12.56
CA ASP A 77 -13.00 -12.54 13.77
C ASP A 77 -11.54 -12.30 14.23
N ARG A 78 -10.55 -12.90 13.56
CA ARG A 78 -9.13 -12.56 13.72
C ARG A 78 -8.73 -11.30 12.97
N PHE A 79 -9.55 -10.85 12.02
CA PHE A 79 -9.34 -9.58 11.33
C PHE A 79 -10.14 -8.48 12.03
N ALA A 80 -9.48 -7.38 12.40
CA ALA A 80 -10.13 -6.25 13.07
C ALA A 80 -11.14 -5.50 12.18
N PHE A 81 -11.04 -5.70 10.86
CA PHE A 81 -11.90 -5.16 9.81
C PHE A 81 -11.81 -6.10 8.60
N ASP A 82 -12.72 -5.96 7.63
CA ASP A 82 -12.68 -6.71 6.38
C ASP A 82 -11.48 -6.27 5.52
N PRO A 83 -10.46 -7.12 5.28
CA PRO A 83 -9.26 -6.74 4.54
C PRO A 83 -9.37 -7.08 3.04
N ARG A 84 -10.54 -7.48 2.53
CA ARG A 84 -10.72 -7.84 1.11
C ARG A 84 -10.47 -6.62 0.22
N PHE A 85 -9.58 -6.80 -0.77
CA PHE A 85 -9.19 -5.71 -1.67
C PHE A 85 -10.39 -5.15 -2.48
N ALA A 86 -11.42 -5.96 -2.75
CA ALA A 86 -12.63 -5.50 -3.42
C ALA A 86 -13.35 -4.36 -2.68
N THR A 87 -13.17 -4.26 -1.35
CA THR A 87 -13.73 -3.19 -0.51
C THR A 87 -12.76 -2.03 -0.30
N ALA A 88 -11.51 -2.15 -0.78
CA ALA A 88 -10.49 -1.14 -0.61
C ALA A 88 -10.81 0.09 -1.46
N ARG A 89 -10.50 1.26 -0.90
CA ARG A 89 -10.56 2.53 -1.62
C ARG A 89 -9.33 2.72 -2.51
N PHE A 90 -8.16 2.39 -1.97
CA PHE A 90 -6.92 2.45 -2.71
C PHE A 90 -6.16 1.13 -2.62
N VAL A 91 -5.50 0.78 -3.72
CA VAL A 91 -4.43 -0.22 -3.74
C VAL A 91 -3.14 0.51 -4.08
N VAL A 92 -2.15 0.38 -3.20
CA VAL A 92 -0.81 0.94 -3.40
C VAL A 92 0.15 -0.18 -3.79
N VAL A 93 0.71 -0.07 -4.98
CA VAL A 93 1.69 -0.98 -5.53
C VAL A 93 3.06 -0.31 -5.44
N ASP A 94 4.01 -1.00 -4.83
CA ASP A 94 5.41 -0.59 -4.73
C ASP A 94 6.36 -1.72 -5.14
N ASN A 95 7.66 -1.45 -5.07
CA ASN A 95 8.72 -2.40 -5.38
C ASN A 95 8.64 -3.70 -4.58
N LEU A 96 8.21 -3.67 -3.32
CA LEU A 96 8.12 -4.88 -2.51
C LEU A 96 7.09 -5.82 -3.12
N TRP A 97 5.96 -5.30 -3.60
CA TRP A 97 4.90 -6.11 -4.17
C TRP A 97 5.22 -6.65 -5.56
N HIS A 98 5.84 -5.84 -6.41
CA HIS A 98 6.32 -6.32 -7.71
C HIS A 98 7.43 -7.36 -7.59
N ASN A 99 8.43 -7.09 -6.76
CA ASN A 99 9.66 -7.88 -6.77
C ASN A 99 9.60 -9.08 -5.82
N TRP A 100 8.82 -9.01 -4.73
CA TRP A 100 8.70 -10.10 -3.75
C TRP A 100 7.32 -10.75 -3.74
N ALA A 101 6.23 -10.00 -3.57
CA ALA A 101 4.95 -10.70 -3.35
C ALA A 101 4.38 -11.36 -4.59
N GLN A 102 4.46 -10.72 -5.76
CA GLN A 102 3.98 -11.32 -7.00
C GLN A 102 4.58 -12.72 -7.25
N PRO A 103 5.89 -12.97 -7.05
CA PRO A 103 6.44 -14.32 -7.16
C PRO A 103 6.21 -15.25 -5.96
N HIS A 104 5.92 -14.75 -4.76
CA HIS A 104 5.92 -15.57 -3.53
C HIS A 104 4.58 -15.68 -2.80
N VAL A 105 3.60 -14.84 -3.11
CA VAL A 105 2.30 -14.79 -2.42
C VAL A 105 1.20 -15.18 -3.41
N PRO A 106 0.58 -16.36 -3.24
CA PRO A 106 -0.54 -16.77 -4.06
C PRO A 106 -1.66 -15.72 -4.10
N GLY A 107 -2.23 -15.50 -5.28
CA GLY A 107 -3.32 -14.54 -5.49
C GLY A 107 -2.88 -13.10 -5.78
N VAL A 108 -1.65 -12.69 -5.41
CA VAL A 108 -1.18 -11.30 -5.63
C VAL A 108 -1.16 -10.92 -7.10
N THR A 109 -0.66 -11.79 -7.98
CA THR A 109 -0.65 -11.52 -9.42
C THR A 109 -2.05 -11.22 -9.95
N ALA A 110 -3.07 -12.00 -9.56
CA ALA A 110 -4.44 -11.77 -10.01
C ALA A 110 -5.02 -10.44 -9.49
N VAL A 111 -4.70 -10.05 -8.27
CA VAL A 111 -5.10 -8.75 -7.72
C VAL A 111 -4.40 -7.61 -8.48
N LEU A 112 -3.09 -7.69 -8.68
CA LEU A 112 -2.33 -6.67 -9.42
C LEU A 112 -2.80 -6.55 -10.88
N ASP A 113 -3.08 -7.66 -11.55
CA ASP A 113 -3.65 -7.67 -12.90
C ASP A 113 -5.03 -7.02 -12.90
N THR A 114 -5.91 -7.39 -11.98
CA THR A 114 -7.25 -6.79 -11.87
C THR A 114 -7.15 -5.28 -11.68
N VAL A 115 -6.37 -4.83 -10.71
CA VAL A 115 -6.22 -3.42 -10.35
C VAL A 115 -5.60 -2.63 -11.52
N SER A 116 -4.54 -3.13 -12.14
CA SER A 116 -3.86 -2.42 -13.24
C SER A 116 -4.70 -2.28 -14.51
N HIS A 117 -5.67 -3.19 -14.76
CA HIS A 117 -6.52 -3.15 -15.94
C HIS A 117 -7.87 -2.47 -15.71
N THR A 118 -8.38 -2.47 -14.48
CA THR A 118 -9.77 -2.05 -14.20
C THR A 118 -9.87 -0.81 -13.32
N TRP A 119 -8.85 -0.50 -12.52
CA TRP A 119 -8.89 0.65 -11.62
C TRP A 119 -8.09 1.82 -12.19
N PRO A 120 -8.58 3.07 -12.08
CA PRO A 120 -7.82 4.25 -12.47
C PRO A 120 -6.51 4.38 -11.67
N LEU A 121 -5.40 4.59 -12.37
CA LEU A 121 -4.13 5.04 -11.78
C LEU A 121 -4.25 6.53 -11.43
N VAL A 122 -4.35 6.85 -10.14
CA VAL A 122 -4.61 8.22 -9.66
C VAL A 122 -3.36 8.93 -9.14
N PHE A 123 -2.28 8.18 -8.90
CA PHE A 123 -0.98 8.72 -8.54
C PHE A 123 0.13 7.77 -8.98
N SER A 124 1.23 8.33 -9.47
CA SER A 124 2.44 7.60 -9.79
C SER A 124 3.66 8.47 -9.51
N ARG A 125 4.64 7.92 -8.79
CA ARG A 125 5.91 8.59 -8.51
C ARG A 125 6.98 7.58 -8.13
N GLY A 126 8.12 7.64 -8.81
CA GLY A 126 9.16 6.62 -8.66
C GLY A 126 8.57 5.25 -8.94
N ASP A 127 8.77 4.33 -8.01
CA ASP A 127 8.23 2.97 -8.07
C ASP A 127 6.91 2.79 -7.33
N VAL A 128 6.26 3.89 -6.90
CA VAL A 128 4.95 3.84 -6.24
C VAL A 128 3.84 4.16 -7.25
N GLN A 129 2.86 3.26 -7.32
CA GLN A 129 1.62 3.45 -8.08
C GLN A 129 0.43 3.32 -7.14
N ILE A 130 -0.55 4.22 -7.27
CA ILE A 130 -1.79 4.17 -6.48
C ILE A 130 -2.97 4.11 -7.43
N TYR A 131 -3.75 3.06 -7.24
CA TYR A 131 -4.99 2.81 -7.97
C TYR A 131 -6.18 3.08 -7.06
N GLU A 132 -7.19 3.78 -7.56
CA GLU A 132 -8.43 4.06 -6.83
C GLU A 132 -9.55 3.13 -7.31
N ASN A 133 -10.27 2.54 -6.38
CA ASN A 133 -11.41 1.70 -6.72
C ASN A 133 -12.58 2.57 -7.23
N PRO A 134 -13.03 2.39 -8.50
CA PRO A 134 -14.08 3.22 -9.08
C PRO A 134 -15.43 3.09 -8.36
N GLU A 135 -15.68 1.97 -7.67
CA GLU A 135 -16.95 1.72 -6.97
C GLU A 135 -17.03 2.41 -5.61
N THR A 136 -15.88 2.70 -4.99
CA THR A 136 -15.80 3.38 -3.69
C THR A 136 -15.31 4.83 -3.80
N ALA A 137 -14.92 5.24 -5.01
CA ALA A 137 -14.45 6.58 -5.31
C ALA A 137 -15.54 7.61 -4.91
N ARG A 138 -15.14 8.56 -4.08
CA ARG A 138 -16.01 9.69 -3.73
C ARG A 138 -15.85 10.77 -4.81
N PRO A 139 -16.94 11.47 -5.20
CA PRO A 139 -16.80 12.67 -6.02
C PRO A 139 -15.80 13.59 -5.32
N ASN A 140 -14.82 14.13 -6.06
CA ASN A 140 -13.74 14.97 -5.52
C ASN A 140 -14.31 16.00 -4.52
N ALA A 141 -14.26 15.66 -3.23
CA ALA A 141 -14.54 16.62 -2.19
C ALA A 141 -13.40 17.61 -2.27
N GLN A 142 -13.72 18.91 -2.44
CA GLN A 142 -12.74 19.97 -2.31
C GLN A 142 -11.91 19.67 -1.06
N LEU A 143 -10.62 19.36 -1.25
CA LEU A 143 -9.71 19.10 -0.14
C LEU A 143 -9.85 20.29 0.82
N PRO A 144 -10.21 20.09 2.12
CA PRO A 144 -10.13 21.19 3.06
C PRO A 144 -8.70 21.73 3.00
N ALA A 145 -8.56 23.04 2.84
CA ALA A 145 -7.28 23.73 2.75
C ALA A 145 -6.34 23.14 3.81
N GLY A 146 -5.23 22.56 3.33
CA GLY A 146 -4.44 21.61 4.10
C GLY A 146 -4.11 22.13 5.50
N ARG A 147 -4.36 21.30 6.52
CA ARG A 147 -3.59 21.44 7.75
C ARG A 147 -2.13 21.12 7.38
N PRO A 148 -1.17 22.03 7.64
CA PRO A 148 0.23 21.68 7.44
C PRO A 148 0.54 20.44 8.26
N TYR A 149 1.26 19.50 7.64
CA TYR A 149 1.87 18.36 8.31
C TYR A 149 2.67 18.90 9.50
N ALA A 150 2.21 18.64 10.72
CA ALA A 150 3.02 18.88 11.90
C ALA A 150 4.20 17.92 11.83
N ALA A 151 5.41 18.45 11.70
CA ALA A 151 6.62 17.65 11.74
C ALA A 151 6.58 16.75 13.00
N PRO A 152 6.94 15.46 12.90
CA PRO A 152 7.01 14.61 14.08
C PRO A 152 7.98 15.25 15.08
N ALA A 153 7.58 15.23 16.37
CA ALA A 153 8.42 15.70 17.45
C ALA A 153 9.79 14.99 17.36
N GLN A 154 10.85 15.78 17.36
CA GLN A 154 12.20 15.25 17.50
C GLN A 154 12.30 14.67 18.92
N TRP A 155 12.49 13.36 19.01
CA TRP A 155 12.90 12.68 20.24
C TRP A 155 14.42 12.72 20.35
#